data_AF-A0A7I7U6B3-F1
#
_entry.id   AF-A0A7I7U6B3-F1
#
_cell.length_a   1.000
_cell.length_b   1.000
_cell.length_c   1.000
_cell.angle_alpha   90.00
_cell.angle_beta   90.00
_cell.angle_gamma   90.00
#
_symmetry.space_group_name_H-M   'P 1'
#
loop_
_entity.id
_entity.type
_entity.pdbx_description
1 polymer ?
#
loop_
_entity_poly.entity_id
_entity_poly.type
_entity_poly.pdbx_seq_one_letter_code
_entity_poly.pdbx_strand_id
1 'polypeptide(L)'
;MLRSIVFDDPDAAVLGKEPVSVGEHCVGYVTSAGYSPTLGRTVAYAWLPAGVRPGDPVTVAYRGATHTAAVHAEPVVDPGMSRIKR
;
A
#
# COMPACT_ATOMS: atom_id res chain seq x y z
N MET A 1 9.02 8.52 -4.94
CA MET A 1 8.72 7.43 -5.88
C MET A 1 7.36 6.86 -5.58
N LEU A 2 6.63 6.43 -6.60
CA LEU A 2 5.33 5.78 -6.44
C LEU A 2 5.57 4.30 -6.11
N ARG A 3 4.85 3.77 -5.13
CA ARG A 3 4.97 2.39 -4.65
C ARG A 3 3.62 1.80 -4.29
N SER A 4 3.45 0.51 -4.51
CA SER A 4 2.37 -0.27 -3.92
C SER A 4 2.62 -0.55 -2.44
N ILE A 5 1.57 -0.44 -1.63
CA ILE A 5 1.54 -0.84 -0.23
C ILE A 5 0.34 -1.79 -0.01
N VAL A 6 0.50 -2.77 0.87
CA VAL A 6 -0.55 -3.76 1.19
C VAL A 6 -0.82 -3.71 2.69
N PHE A 7 -2.08 -3.57 3.06
CA PHE A 7 -2.50 -3.43 4.45
C PHE A 7 -2.48 -4.76 5.20
N ASP A 8 -2.03 -4.73 6.47
CA ASP A 8 -1.89 -5.91 7.33
C ASP A 8 -3.22 -6.35 7.97
N ASP A 9 -4.15 -5.43 8.13
CA ASP A 9 -5.52 -5.70 8.56
C ASP A 9 -6.41 -5.94 7.32
N PRO A 10 -7.06 -7.11 7.17
CA PRO A 10 -7.95 -7.37 6.04
C PRO A 10 -9.16 -6.41 5.98
N ASP A 11 -9.57 -5.85 7.12
CA ASP A 11 -10.72 -4.93 7.20
C ASP A 11 -10.31 -3.46 7.03
N ALA A 12 -9.01 -3.16 6.94
CA ALA A 12 -8.52 -1.81 6.69
C ALA A 12 -8.95 -1.33 5.30
N ALA A 13 -9.56 -0.16 5.25
CA ALA A 13 -9.99 0.48 4.01
C ALA A 13 -9.47 1.93 3.95
N VAL A 14 -8.92 2.30 2.79
CA VAL A 14 -8.52 3.67 2.44
C VAL A 14 -9.01 3.97 1.03
N LEU A 15 -9.20 5.25 0.68
CA LEU A 15 -9.86 5.67 -0.56
C LEU A 15 -8.98 6.55 -1.46
N GLY A 16 -8.03 7.28 -0.87
CA GLY A 16 -7.15 8.22 -1.56
C GLY A 16 -6.94 9.51 -0.77
N LYS A 17 -5.73 10.06 -0.86
CA LYS A 17 -5.19 11.26 -0.17
C LYS A 17 -4.85 11.07 1.30
N GLU A 18 -5.04 9.88 1.86
CA GLU A 18 -4.65 9.61 3.24
C GLU A 18 -3.13 9.79 3.42
N PRO A 19 -2.69 10.42 4.51
CA PRO A 19 -1.27 10.61 4.79
C PRO A 19 -0.60 9.27 5.09
N VAL A 20 0.61 9.09 4.57
CA VAL A 20 1.44 7.89 4.77
C VAL A 20 2.70 8.26 5.54
N SER A 21 2.98 7.50 6.60
CA SER A 21 4.11 7.72 7.50
C SER A 21 5.09 6.56 7.53
N VAL A 22 6.36 6.87 7.77
CA VAL A 22 7.42 5.89 8.11
C VAL A 22 7.87 6.23 9.52
N GLY A 23 7.63 5.33 10.47
CA GLY A 23 7.70 5.66 11.89
C GLY A 23 6.76 6.81 12.24
N GLU A 24 7.27 7.83 12.94
CA GLU A 24 6.50 8.99 13.39
C GLU A 24 6.39 10.12 12.35
N HIS A 25 7.00 9.95 11.16
CA HIS A 25 7.09 11.02 10.16
C HIS A 25 6.14 10.77 9.00
N CYS A 26 5.24 11.71 8.74
CA CYS A 26 4.44 11.75 7.51
C CYS A 26 5.35 12.11 6.33
N VAL A 27 5.49 11.18 5.38
CA VAL A 27 6.45 11.27 4.26
C VAL A 27 5.77 11.24 2.89
N GLY A 28 4.45 11.11 2.86
CA GLY A 28 3.73 10.86 1.63
C GLY A 28 2.21 10.81 1.79
N TYR A 29 1.56 10.37 0.73
CA TYR A 29 0.11 10.21 0.70
C TYR A 29 -0.31 9.11 -0.29
N VAL A 30 -1.47 8.52 -0.04
CA VAL A 30 -2.13 7.54 -0.92
C VAL A 30 -2.65 8.25 -2.17
N THR A 31 -2.33 7.75 -3.35
CA THR A 31 -2.85 8.26 -4.63
C THR A 31 -4.13 7.54 -5.04
N SER A 32 -4.14 6.22 -4.91
CA SER A 32 -5.25 5.34 -5.29
C SER A 32 -5.25 4.12 -4.40
N ALA A 33 -6.42 3.54 -4.17
CA ALA A 33 -6.58 2.36 -3.34
C ALA A 33 -7.74 1.50 -3.84
N GLY A 34 -7.68 0.21 -3.51
CA GLY A 34 -8.73 -0.74 -3.81
C GLY A 34 -8.57 -2.04 -3.04
N TYR A 35 -9.69 -2.66 -2.69
CA TYR A 35 -9.68 -3.99 -2.10
C TYR A 35 -9.39 -5.04 -3.18
N SER A 36 -8.44 -5.94 -2.91
CA SER A 36 -8.07 -7.05 -3.79
C SER A 36 -8.72 -8.34 -3.29
N PRO A 37 -9.76 -8.87 -3.97
CA PRO A 37 -10.36 -10.15 -3.58
C PRO A 37 -9.37 -11.32 -3.66
N THR A 38 -8.38 -11.24 -4.55
CA THR A 38 -7.33 -12.27 -4.68
C THR A 38 -6.43 -12.34 -3.44
N LEU A 39 -6.22 -11.22 -2.76
CA LEU A 39 -5.37 -11.14 -1.57
C LEU A 39 -6.18 -11.10 -0.26
N GLY A 40 -7.48 -10.80 -0.34
CA GLY A 40 -8.33 -10.55 0.83
C GLY A 40 -7.92 -9.30 1.60
N ARG A 41 -7.34 -8.31 0.91
CA ARG A 41 -6.69 -7.15 1.53
C ARG A 41 -6.81 -5.90 0.67
N THR A 42 -6.83 -4.73 1.30
CA THR A 42 -6.66 -3.45 0.61
C THR A 42 -5.24 -3.29 0.10
N VAL A 43 -5.12 -2.82 -1.14
CA VAL A 43 -3.87 -2.40 -1.79
C VAL A 43 -3.99 -0.93 -2.12
N ALA A 44 -2.92 -0.18 -1.92
CA ALA A 44 -2.86 1.22 -2.26
C ALA A 44 -1.56 1.57 -2.98
N TYR A 45 -1.61 2.60 -3.81
CA TYR A 45 -0.42 3.28 -4.31
C TYR A 45 -0.16 4.53 -3.47
N ALA A 46 1.11 4.78 -3.16
CA ALA A 46 1.53 5.94 -2.37
C ALA A 46 2.82 6.55 -2.90
N TRP A 47 2.92 7.88 -2.81
CA TRP A 47 4.19 8.58 -2.99
C TRP A 47 5.03 8.45 -1.73
N LEU A 48 6.25 7.90 -1.85
CA LEU A 48 7.19 7.69 -0.75
C LEU A 48 8.60 8.21 -1.09
N PRO A 49 9.47 8.50 -0.11
CA PRO A 49 10.88 8.79 -0.35
C PRO A 49 11.57 7.66 -1.13
N ALA A 50 12.52 7.99 -1.99
CA ALA A 50 13.18 7.01 -2.86
C ALA A 50 13.95 5.91 -2.10
N GLY A 51 14.37 6.19 -0.87
CA GLY A 51 15.07 5.25 0.00
C GLY A 51 14.18 4.15 0.57
N VAL A 52 12.85 4.29 0.53
CA VAL A 52 11.90 3.27 1.02
C VAL A 52 11.79 2.13 0.00
N ARG A 53 11.94 0.90 0.49
CA ARG A 53 12.09 -0.33 -0.28
C ARG A 53 10.95 -1.31 0.00
N PRO A 54 10.69 -2.28 -0.91
CA PRO A 54 9.80 -3.38 -0.61
C PRO A 54 10.16 -4.09 0.70
N GLY A 55 9.15 -4.39 1.51
CA GLY A 55 9.28 -4.94 2.86
C GLY A 55 9.29 -3.88 3.96
N ASP A 56 9.58 -2.61 3.66
CA ASP A 56 9.58 -1.56 4.67
C ASP A 56 8.16 -1.30 5.19
N PRO A 57 7.99 -1.13 6.52
CA PRO A 57 6.70 -0.84 7.11
C PRO A 57 6.32 0.63 6.90
N VAL A 58 5.04 0.87 6.70
CA VAL A 58 4.42 2.19 6.66
C VAL A 58 3.13 2.19 7.46
N THR A 59 2.68 3.37 7.86
CA THR A 59 1.35 3.55 8.45
C THR A 59 0.54 4.55 7.65
N VAL A 60 -0.78 4.36 7.62
CA VAL A 60 -1.73 5.23 6.91
C VAL A 60 -2.83 5.64 7.88
N ALA A 61 -3.03 6.95 8.03
CA ALA A 61 -4.08 7.46 8.92
C ALA A 61 -5.38 7.66 8.15
N TYR A 62 -6.47 7.05 8.60
CA TYR A 62 -7.79 7.19 8.00
C TYR A 62 -8.89 7.24 9.07
N ARG A 63 -9.73 8.27 9.01
CA ARG A 63 -10.88 8.48 9.91
C ARG A 63 -10.56 8.32 11.41
N GLY A 64 -9.37 8.74 11.84
CA GLY A 64 -8.93 8.68 13.24
C GLY A 64 -8.30 7.35 13.66
N ALA A 65 -8.23 6.37 12.76
CA ALA A 65 -7.46 5.15 12.95
C ALA A 65 -6.13 5.22 12.20
N THR A 66 -5.13 4.49 12.71
CA THR A 66 -3.85 4.26 12.03
C THR A 66 -3.79 2.81 11.60
N HIS A 67 -3.68 2.58 10.30
CA HIS A 67 -3.56 1.24 9.72
C HIS A 67 -2.12 0.96 9.32
N THR A 68 -1.62 -0.24 9.61
CA THR A 68 -0.28 -0.68 9.18
C THR A 68 -0.33 -1.31 7.80
N ALA A 69 0.72 -1.09 7.03
CA ALA A 69 0.92 -1.68 5.72
C ALA A 69 2.41 -1.89 5.45
N ALA A 70 2.74 -2.73 4.49
CA ALA A 70 4.11 -2.90 4.01
C ALA A 70 4.23 -2.47 2.55
N VAL A 71 5.37 -1.87 2.19
CA VAL A 71 5.71 -1.62 0.79
C VAL A 71 5.89 -2.94 0.06
N HIS A 72 5.27 -3.08 -1.10
CA HIS A 72 5.29 -4.32 -1.88
C HIS A 72 5.92 -4.09 -3.26
N ALA A 73 6.58 -5.12 -3.78
CA ALA A 73 7.06 -5.12 -5.16
C ALA A 73 5.88 -5.24 -6.14
N GLU A 74 6.03 -4.70 -7.35
CA GLU A 74 4.96 -4.72 -8.34
C GLU A 74 5.20 -5.77 -9.43
N PRO A 75 4.13 -6.39 -9.96
CA PRO A 75 2.74 -6.28 -9.49
C PRO A 75 2.51 -7.10 -8.21
N VAL A 76 1.56 -6.66 -7.37
CA VAL A 76 1.25 -7.33 -6.10
C VAL A 76 0.63 -8.72 -6.32
N VAL A 77 -0.08 -8.92 -7.44
CA VAL A 77 -0.68 -10.20 -7.83
C VAL A 77 -0.05 -10.68 -9.12
N ASP A 78 0.25 -11.98 -9.18
CA ASP A 78 0.85 -12.65 -10.35
C ASP A 78 2.11 -11.96 -10.87
N PRO A 79 3.17 -11.81 -10.04
CA PRO A 79 4.42 -11.18 -10.46
C PRO A 79 5.12 -11.92 -11.60
N GLY A 80 4.87 -13.22 -11.74
CA GLY A 80 5.37 -14.04 -12.85
C GLY A 80 4.58 -13.87 -14.16
N MET A 81 3.52 -13.06 -14.18
CA MET A 81 2.63 -12.85 -15.34
C MET A 81 2.07 -14.16 -15.93
N SER A 82 1.95 -15.20 -15.09
CA SER A 82 1.56 -16.55 -15.51
C SER A 82 0.09 -16.65 -15.95
N ARG A 83 -0.75 -15.71 -15.54
CA ARG A 83 -2.20 -15.68 -15.81
C ARG A 83 -2.56 -14.88 -17.06
N ILE A 84 -1.65 -14.06 -17.57
CA ILE A 84 -1.85 -13.29 -18.80
C ILE A 84 -1.52 -14.21 -19.98
N LYS A 85 -2.52 -14.54 -20.80
CA LYS A 85 -2.33 -15.29 -22.05
C LYS A 85 -2.03 -14.32 -23.20
N ARG A 86 -1.15 -14.74 -24.10
CA ARG A 86 -0.80 -14.03 -25.33
C ARG A 86 -1.93 -14.07 -26.35
#